data_AF-A0A7C3P1T3-F1
#
_entry.id   AF-A0A7C3P1T3-F1
#
_cell.length_a   1.000
_cell.length_b   1.000
_cell.length_c   1.000
_cell.angle_alpha   90.00
_cell.angle_beta   90.00
_cell.angle_gamma   90.00
#
_symmetry.space_group_name_H-M   'P 1'
#
loop_
_entity.id
_entity.type
_entity.pdbx_description
1 polymer ?
#
loop_
_entity_poly.entity_id
_entity_poly.type
_entity_poly.pdbx_seq_one_letter_code
_entity_poly.pdbx_strand_id
1 'polypeptide(L)'
;MIRLPPPWIIFFCLLLFGLGEMAGALLGAYPQQITDLTRKQAMAYSDVHGLVGVADIDRAILEGIGTEAVARVHTFHLHAHGLALVVFVLSLIISNMNLVPVIQRILVGLICVGLLYPFGWLSIVFTIPYYGKSDAFRLAEKLFFIPFGGIFLLSVWCLILIYFFKLIRGSKSSPV
;
A
#
# COMPACT_ATOMS: atom_id res chain seq x y z
N MET A 1 -24.04 -21.59 2.73
CA MET A 1 -22.88 -21.62 1.80
C MET A 1 -22.29 -20.22 1.74
N ILE A 2 -20.97 -20.09 1.88
CA ILE A 2 -20.26 -18.81 1.80
C ILE A 2 -20.16 -18.40 0.34
N ARG A 3 -20.55 -17.17 0.00
CA ARG A 3 -20.40 -16.60 -1.34
C ARG A 3 -18.98 -16.08 -1.51
N LEU A 4 -18.33 -16.45 -2.61
CA LEU A 4 -17.02 -15.92 -2.97
C LEU A 4 -17.12 -14.43 -3.39
N PRO A 5 -16.07 -13.64 -3.16
CA PRO A 5 -15.94 -12.31 -3.75
C PRO A 5 -15.99 -12.35 -5.28
N PRO A 6 -16.30 -11.23 -5.94
CA PRO A 6 -16.16 -11.11 -7.39
C PRO A 6 -14.77 -11.54 -7.89
N PRO A 7 -14.67 -12.33 -8.98
CA PRO A 7 -13.39 -12.91 -9.43
C PRO A 7 -12.29 -11.89 -9.73
N TRP A 8 -12.65 -10.70 -10.24
CA TRP A 8 -11.69 -9.64 -10.56
C TRP A 8 -10.96 -9.11 -9.32
N ILE A 9 -11.59 -9.13 -8.14
CA ILE A 9 -10.94 -8.73 -6.88
C ILE A 9 -9.95 -9.78 -6.45
N ILE A 10 -10.35 -11.05 -6.52
CA ILE A 10 -9.47 -12.17 -6.19
C ILE A 10 -8.23 -12.08 -7.07
N PHE A 11 -8.39 -11.80 -8.36
CA PHE A 11 -7.29 -11.54 -9.27
C PHE A 11 -6.41 -10.37 -8.81
N PHE A 12 -6.96 -9.20 -8.47
CA PHE A 12 -6.13 -8.07 -8.02
C PHE A 12 -5.45 -8.30 -6.66
N CYS A 13 -6.11 -9.00 -5.74
CA CYS A 13 -5.51 -9.45 -4.48
C CYS A 13 -4.32 -10.38 -4.75
N LEU A 14 -4.49 -11.39 -5.61
CA LEU A 14 -3.41 -12.31 -5.99
C LEU A 14 -2.27 -11.59 -6.72
N LEU A 15 -2.60 -10.63 -7.60
CA LEU A 15 -1.62 -9.83 -8.31
C LEU A 15 -0.78 -8.99 -7.34
N LEU A 16 -1.42 -8.24 -6.44
CA LEU A 16 -0.71 -7.45 -5.43
C LEU A 16 0.09 -8.36 -4.49
N PHE A 17 -0.46 -9.50 -4.10
CA PHE A 17 0.23 -10.47 -3.27
C PHE A 17 1.51 -10.98 -3.96
N GLY A 18 1.42 -11.37 -5.23
CA GLY A 18 2.56 -11.79 -6.04
C GLY A 18 3.61 -10.70 -6.23
N LEU A 19 3.19 -9.44 -6.42
CA LEU A 19 4.11 -8.29 -6.45
C LEU A 19 4.82 -8.10 -5.10
N GLY A 20 4.09 -8.28 -4.00
CA GLY A 20 4.65 -8.29 -2.66
C GLY A 20 5.72 -9.38 -2.49
N GLU A 21 5.43 -10.62 -2.91
CA GLU A 21 6.41 -11.71 -2.88
C GLU A 21 7.66 -11.42 -3.72
N MET A 22 7.48 -10.86 -4.92
CA MET A 22 8.63 -10.47 -5.75
C MET A 22 9.48 -9.40 -5.07
N ALA A 23 8.88 -8.42 -4.40
CA ALA A 23 9.63 -7.43 -3.62
C ALA A 23 10.38 -8.07 -2.44
N GLY A 24 9.76 -9.04 -1.75
CA GLY A 24 10.41 -9.82 -0.70
C GLY A 24 11.60 -10.63 -1.22
N ALA A 25 11.43 -11.28 -2.38
CA ALA A 25 12.50 -12.04 -3.04
C ALA A 25 13.65 -11.12 -3.49
N LEU A 26 13.33 -9.95 -4.05
CA LEU A 26 14.32 -8.92 -4.41
C LEU A 26 15.12 -8.45 -3.19
N LEU A 27 14.47 -8.26 -2.04
CA LEU A 27 15.15 -7.89 -0.79
C LEU A 27 16.03 -9.01 -0.24
N GLY A 28 15.59 -10.25 -0.33
CA GLY A 28 16.37 -11.39 0.14
C GLY A 28 17.61 -11.65 -0.72
N ALA A 29 17.50 -11.42 -2.03
CA ALA A 29 18.57 -11.74 -2.98
C ALA A 29 19.48 -10.55 -3.33
N TYR A 30 18.94 -9.32 -3.38
CA TYR A 30 19.63 -8.16 -3.97
C TYR A 30 19.59 -6.84 -3.15
N PRO A 31 19.71 -6.87 -1.80
CA PRO A 31 19.61 -5.64 -1.01
C PRO A 31 20.77 -4.66 -1.28
N GLN A 32 21.97 -5.20 -1.56
CA GLN A 32 23.15 -4.39 -1.84
C GLN A 32 23.05 -3.72 -3.22
N GLN A 33 22.54 -4.42 -4.23
CA GLN A 33 22.35 -3.87 -5.57
C GLN A 33 21.34 -2.73 -5.57
N ILE A 34 20.24 -2.86 -4.81
CA ILE A 34 19.27 -1.77 -4.62
C ILE A 34 19.96 -0.56 -3.99
N THR A 35 20.75 -0.79 -2.93
CA THR A 35 21.51 0.26 -2.24
C THR A 35 22.48 0.97 -3.18
N ASP A 36 23.30 0.22 -3.91
CA ASP A 36 24.36 0.76 -4.77
C ASP A 36 23.78 1.52 -5.97
N LEU A 37 22.72 1.01 -6.59
CA LEU A 37 22.02 1.70 -7.68
C LEU A 37 21.42 3.02 -7.21
N THR A 38 20.77 2.99 -6.03
CA THR A 38 20.15 4.19 -5.45
C THR A 38 21.22 5.23 -5.10
N ARG A 39 22.33 4.81 -4.49
CA ARG A 39 23.48 5.69 -4.15
C ARG A 39 24.09 6.31 -5.39
N LYS A 40 24.39 5.49 -6.40
CA LYS A 40 24.97 5.95 -7.67
C LYS A 40 24.06 7.00 -8.32
N GLN A 41 22.76 6.76 -8.33
CA GLN A 41 21.81 7.72 -8.88
C GLN A 41 21.75 9.00 -8.05
N ALA A 42 21.72 8.91 -6.72
CA ALA A 42 21.71 10.07 -5.82
C ALA A 42 22.97 10.95 -5.97
N MET A 43 24.13 10.35 -6.22
CA MET A 43 25.37 11.11 -6.49
C MET A 43 25.25 12.03 -7.71
N ALA A 44 24.45 11.66 -8.71
CA ALA A 44 24.21 12.51 -9.88
C ALA A 44 23.32 13.73 -9.58
N TYR A 45 22.69 13.78 -8.40
CA TYR A 45 21.81 14.85 -7.94
C TYR A 45 22.33 15.43 -6.60
N SER A 46 23.62 15.79 -6.56
CA SER A 46 24.32 16.25 -5.35
C SER A 46 23.57 17.35 -4.59
N ASP A 47 23.04 18.33 -5.31
CA ASP A 47 22.39 19.51 -4.73
C ASP A 47 21.09 19.15 -4.00
N VAL A 48 20.38 18.15 -4.50
CA VAL A 48 19.11 17.66 -3.92
C VAL A 48 19.37 16.98 -2.58
N HIS A 49 20.49 16.28 -2.46
CA HIS A 49 20.86 15.53 -1.26
C HIS A 49 21.78 16.30 -0.31
N GLY A 50 22.17 17.53 -0.67
CA GLY A 50 23.06 18.36 0.13
C GLY A 50 24.46 17.77 0.25
N LEU A 51 24.97 17.13 -0.81
CA LEU A 51 26.36 16.65 -0.83
C LEU A 51 27.31 17.85 -0.86
N VAL A 52 28.28 17.88 0.05
CA VAL A 52 29.16 19.03 0.28
C VAL A 52 30.59 18.80 -0.23
N GLY A 53 30.87 17.65 -0.83
CA GLY A 53 32.20 17.27 -1.32
C GLY A 53 33.15 16.76 -0.23
N VAL A 54 32.66 16.63 1.01
CA VAL A 54 33.43 16.06 2.13
C VAL A 54 33.15 14.56 2.19
N ALA A 55 34.18 13.76 1.88
CA ALA A 55 34.03 12.33 1.63
C ALA A 55 33.26 11.56 2.73
N ASP A 56 33.54 11.81 4.01
CA ASP A 56 32.88 11.10 5.11
C ASP A 56 31.42 11.54 5.32
N ILE A 57 31.13 12.83 5.12
CA ILE A 57 29.77 13.40 5.24
C ILE A 57 28.91 12.87 4.09
N ASP A 58 29.40 12.99 2.85
CA ASP A 58 28.68 12.56 1.66
C ASP A 58 28.44 11.05 1.67
N ARG A 59 29.41 10.26 2.16
CA ARG A 59 29.25 8.82 2.32
C ARG A 59 28.08 8.48 3.25
N ALA A 60 27.99 9.13 4.42
CA ALA A 60 26.92 8.88 5.38
C ALA A 60 25.55 9.26 4.80
N ILE A 61 25.46 10.37 4.06
CA ILE A 61 24.22 10.79 3.39
C ILE A 61 23.78 9.74 2.37
N LEU A 62 24.70 9.32 1.48
CA LEU A 62 24.42 8.33 0.45
C LEU A 62 24.02 6.97 1.04
N GLU A 63 24.68 6.54 2.12
CA GLU A 63 24.29 5.32 2.85
C GLU A 63 22.88 5.41 3.43
N GLY A 64 22.52 6.57 3.98
CA GLY A 64 21.17 6.84 4.45
C GLY A 64 20.13 6.70 3.33
N ILE A 65 20.42 7.25 2.14
CA ILE A 65 19.52 7.17 0.97
C ILE A 65 19.35 5.71 0.50
N GLY A 66 20.45 4.96 0.40
CA GLY A 66 20.39 3.55 -0.02
C GLY A 66 19.63 2.68 0.97
N THR A 67 19.87 2.88 2.27
CA THR A 67 19.15 2.19 3.36
C THR A 67 17.66 2.51 3.31
N GLU A 68 17.31 3.78 3.08
CA GLU A 68 15.93 4.22 2.95
C GLU A 68 15.23 3.53 1.76
N ALA A 69 15.89 3.41 0.61
CA ALA A 69 15.32 2.71 -0.56
C ALA A 69 15.00 1.24 -0.26
N VAL A 70 15.94 0.50 0.36
CA VAL A 70 15.71 -0.88 0.81
C VAL A 70 14.54 -0.95 1.80
N ALA A 71 14.48 -0.04 2.76
CA ALA A 71 13.38 0.03 3.73
C ALA A 71 12.03 0.28 3.05
N ARG A 72 11.97 1.05 1.95
CA ARG A 72 10.73 1.30 1.20
C ARG A 72 10.29 0.12 0.35
N VAL A 73 11.22 -0.64 -0.24
CA VAL A 73 10.89 -1.94 -0.87
C VAL A 73 10.33 -2.91 0.18
N HIS A 74 10.91 -2.96 1.39
CA HIS A 74 10.42 -3.80 2.48
C HIS A 74 9.01 -3.37 2.94
N THR A 75 8.80 -2.06 3.05
CA THR A 75 7.49 -1.51 3.41
C THR A 75 6.44 -1.83 2.35
N PHE A 76 6.79 -1.76 1.05
CA PHE A 76 5.93 -2.19 -0.04
C PHE A 76 5.57 -3.68 0.08
N HIS A 77 6.56 -4.56 0.29
CA HIS A 77 6.34 -6.00 0.48
C HIS A 77 5.30 -6.28 1.58
N LEU A 78 5.51 -5.75 2.78
CA LEU A 78 4.60 -5.96 3.90
C LEU A 78 3.19 -5.41 3.65
N HIS A 79 3.08 -4.19 3.10
CA HIS A 79 1.78 -3.58 2.84
C HIS A 79 1.05 -4.24 1.69
N ALA A 80 1.75 -4.73 0.67
CA ALA A 80 1.14 -5.46 -0.45
C ALA A 80 0.43 -6.72 0.06
N HIS A 81 1.10 -7.52 0.89
CA HIS A 81 0.50 -8.71 1.50
C HIS A 81 -0.63 -8.37 2.46
N GLY A 82 -0.39 -7.43 3.38
CA GLY A 82 -1.37 -7.02 4.37
C GLY A 82 -2.66 -6.52 3.72
N LEU A 83 -2.56 -5.62 2.73
CA LEU A 83 -3.75 -5.09 2.04
C LEU A 83 -4.41 -6.10 1.13
N ALA A 84 -3.67 -6.94 0.41
CA ALA A 84 -4.26 -8.01 -0.40
C ALA A 84 -5.16 -8.91 0.45
N LEU A 85 -4.69 -9.31 1.64
CA LEU A 85 -5.44 -10.14 2.58
C LEU A 85 -6.65 -9.40 3.18
N VAL A 86 -6.45 -8.16 3.64
CA VAL A 86 -7.55 -7.37 4.23
C VAL A 86 -8.64 -7.11 3.19
N VAL A 87 -8.30 -6.68 1.97
CA VAL A 87 -9.27 -6.45 0.88
C VAL A 87 -10.03 -7.73 0.54
N PHE A 88 -9.33 -8.87 0.49
CA PHE A 88 -9.99 -10.17 0.26
C PHE A 88 -11.01 -10.49 1.35
N VAL A 89 -10.63 -10.37 2.63
CA VAL A 89 -11.50 -10.64 3.77
C VAL A 89 -12.70 -9.68 3.81
N LEU A 90 -12.49 -8.38 3.61
CA LEU A 90 -13.57 -7.40 3.58
C LEU A 90 -14.54 -7.66 2.41
N SER A 91 -14.01 -8.03 1.24
CA SER A 91 -14.84 -8.38 0.08
C SER A 91 -15.64 -9.66 0.31
N LEU A 92 -15.09 -10.62 1.05
CA LEU A 92 -15.79 -11.82 1.49
C LEU A 92 -16.93 -11.47 2.45
N ILE A 93 -16.67 -10.63 3.45
CA ILE A 93 -17.68 -10.14 4.39
C ILE A 93 -18.82 -9.46 3.61
N ILE A 94 -18.50 -8.49 2.75
CA ILE A 94 -19.50 -7.76 1.97
C ILE A 94 -20.32 -8.69 1.07
N SER A 95 -19.69 -9.68 0.44
CA SER A 95 -20.38 -10.64 -0.44
C SER A 95 -21.36 -11.55 0.30
N ASN A 96 -21.20 -11.68 1.61
CA ASN A 96 -22.06 -12.47 2.49
C ASN A 96 -23.01 -11.60 3.33
N MET A 97 -22.89 -10.27 3.27
CA MET A 97 -23.91 -9.38 3.81
C MET A 97 -25.07 -9.30 2.82
N ASN A 98 -26.30 -9.56 3.28
CA ASN A 98 -27.53 -9.34 2.48
C ASN A 98 -27.74 -7.84 2.22
N LEU A 99 -26.97 -7.25 1.30
CA LEU A 99 -27.01 -5.86 0.89
C LEU A 99 -27.71 -5.73 -0.47
N VAL A 100 -28.16 -4.52 -0.77
CA VAL A 100 -28.65 -4.19 -2.11
C VAL A 100 -27.49 -4.33 -3.12
N PRO A 101 -27.69 -4.94 -4.30
CA PRO A 101 -26.60 -5.25 -5.24
C PRO A 101 -25.72 -4.04 -5.61
N VAL A 102 -26.32 -2.86 -5.75
CA VAL A 102 -25.60 -1.61 -6.09
C VAL A 102 -24.65 -1.22 -4.96
N ILE A 103 -25.12 -1.21 -3.71
CA ILE A 103 -24.30 -0.87 -2.53
C ILE A 103 -23.15 -1.87 -2.38
N GLN A 104 -23.44 -3.15 -2.56
CA GLN A 104 -22.43 -4.20 -2.51
C GLN A 104 -21.32 -3.93 -3.54
N ARG A 105 -21.67 -3.66 -4.82
CA ARG A 105 -20.69 -3.36 -5.88
C ARG A 105 -19.87 -2.11 -5.58
N ILE A 106 -20.49 -1.05 -5.07
CA ILE A 106 -19.80 0.20 -4.74
C ILE A 106 -18.78 -0.02 -3.62
N LEU A 107 -19.19 -0.60 -2.49
CA LEU A 107 -18.27 -0.84 -1.36
C LEU A 107 -17.09 -1.71 -1.76
N VAL A 108 -17.38 -2.77 -2.51
CA VAL A 108 -16.39 -3.70 -3.03
C VAL A 108 -15.40 -3.00 -3.97
N GLY A 109 -15.89 -2.16 -4.88
CA GLY A 109 -15.05 -1.34 -5.76
C GLY A 109 -14.16 -0.38 -5.00
N LEU A 110 -14.71 0.38 -4.04
CA LEU A 110 -13.95 1.36 -3.26
C LEU A 110 -12.86 0.72 -2.40
N ILE A 111 -13.16 -0.44 -1.78
CA ILE A 111 -12.16 -1.21 -1.01
C ILE A 111 -11.06 -1.73 -1.95
N CYS A 112 -11.42 -2.22 -3.13
CA CYS A 112 -10.44 -2.71 -4.10
C CYS A 112 -9.49 -1.62 -4.60
N VAL A 113 -9.95 -0.37 -4.74
CA VAL A 113 -9.10 0.78 -5.08
C VAL A 113 -7.99 0.99 -4.03
N GLY A 114 -8.21 0.60 -2.77
CA GLY A 114 -7.20 0.61 -1.71
C GLY A 114 -5.96 -0.24 -2.01
N LEU A 115 -6.05 -1.23 -2.92
CA LEU A 115 -4.89 -2.03 -3.35
C LEU A 115 -3.80 -1.20 -4.05
N LEU A 116 -4.10 0.04 -4.44
CA LEU A 116 -3.12 0.96 -5.01
C LEU A 116 -2.25 1.66 -3.95
N TYR A 117 -2.62 1.63 -2.68
CA TYR A 117 -1.89 2.29 -1.59
C TYR A 117 -0.41 1.86 -1.47
N PRO A 118 -0.05 0.56 -1.53
CA PRO A 118 1.34 0.13 -1.38
C PRO A 118 2.27 0.74 -2.43
N PHE A 119 1.78 1.00 -3.65
CA PHE A 119 2.59 1.56 -4.72
C PHE A 119 3.16 2.94 -4.37
N GLY A 120 2.59 3.67 -3.40
CA GLY A 120 3.23 4.86 -2.84
C GLY A 120 4.61 4.57 -2.25
N TRP A 121 4.78 3.47 -1.52
CA TRP A 121 6.08 3.06 -0.99
C TRP A 121 7.07 2.72 -2.09
N LEU A 122 6.60 1.98 -3.11
CA LEU A 122 7.44 1.63 -4.25
C LEU A 122 7.83 2.88 -5.06
N SER A 123 6.91 3.84 -5.21
CA SER A 123 7.20 5.10 -5.90
C SER A 123 8.34 5.87 -5.23
N ILE A 124 8.41 5.87 -3.90
CA ILE A 124 9.49 6.52 -3.14
C ILE A 124 10.85 5.92 -3.49
N VAL A 125 10.95 4.60 -3.69
CA VAL A 125 12.21 3.94 -4.10
C VAL A 125 12.73 4.54 -5.40
N PHE A 126 11.84 4.77 -6.37
CA PHE A 126 12.20 5.32 -7.66
C PHE A 126 12.42 6.82 -7.65
N THR A 127 11.77 7.56 -6.77
CA THR A 127 11.81 9.03 -6.76
C THR A 127 12.83 9.59 -5.77
N ILE A 128 13.20 8.84 -4.72
CA ILE A 128 14.14 9.31 -3.70
C ILE A 128 15.49 9.77 -4.27
N PRO A 129 16.12 9.11 -5.28
CA PRO A 129 17.41 9.58 -5.78
C PRO A 129 17.34 10.92 -6.51
N TYR A 130 16.17 11.31 -6.99
CA TYR A 130 15.96 12.48 -7.86
C TYR A 130 15.43 13.69 -7.09
N TYR A 131 14.56 13.46 -6.10
CA TYR A 131 13.85 14.52 -5.37
C TYR A 131 14.25 14.60 -3.90
N GLY A 132 15.09 13.68 -3.41
CA GLY A 132 15.38 13.58 -1.99
C GLY A 132 14.22 13.02 -1.20
N LYS A 133 14.46 12.76 0.09
CA LYS A 133 13.50 12.04 0.95
C LYS A 133 12.18 12.78 1.14
N SER A 134 12.22 14.09 1.38
CA SER A 134 11.02 14.88 1.70
C SER A 134 10.07 14.98 0.50
N ASP A 135 10.58 15.37 -0.67
CA ASP A 135 9.73 15.58 -1.84
C ASP A 135 9.30 14.26 -2.48
N ALA A 136 10.13 13.21 -2.44
CA ALA A 136 9.70 11.86 -2.82
C ALA A 136 8.51 11.38 -1.97
N PHE A 137 8.56 11.58 -0.65
CA PHE A 137 7.45 11.23 0.23
C PHE A 137 6.21 12.07 -0.06
N ARG A 138 6.37 13.39 -0.23
CA ARG A 138 5.26 14.30 -0.54
C ARG A 138 4.56 13.93 -1.85
N LEU A 139 5.33 13.49 -2.86
CA LEU A 139 4.78 13.02 -4.12
C LEU A 139 3.97 11.73 -3.92
N ALA A 140 4.52 10.75 -3.21
CA ALA A 140 3.82 9.51 -2.89
C ALA A 140 2.56 9.74 -2.04
N GLU A 141 2.62 10.71 -1.13
CA GLU A 141 1.49 11.10 -0.29
C GLU A 141 0.32 11.63 -1.13
N LYS A 142 0.60 12.58 -2.03
CA LYS A 142 -0.42 13.19 -2.90
C LYS A 142 -0.99 12.21 -3.91
N LEU A 143 -0.15 11.35 -4.50
CA LEU A 143 -0.56 10.47 -5.59
C LEU A 143 -1.16 9.14 -5.11
N PHE A 144 -0.70 8.63 -3.96
CA PHE A 144 -1.07 7.29 -3.50
C PHE A 144 -1.68 7.29 -2.09
N PHE A 145 -0.96 7.81 -1.09
CA PHE A 145 -1.38 7.58 0.30
C PHE A 145 -2.69 8.27 0.65
N ILE A 146 -2.83 9.56 0.36
CA ILE A 146 -4.06 10.31 0.64
C ILE A 146 -5.25 9.78 -0.17
N PRO A 147 -5.19 9.69 -1.51
CA PRO A 147 -6.37 9.29 -2.28
C PRO A 147 -6.80 7.85 -1.98
N PHE A 148 -5.88 6.88 -2.08
CA PHE A 148 -6.26 5.48 -1.94
C PHE A 148 -6.41 5.06 -0.48
N GLY A 149 -5.56 5.56 0.42
CA GLY A 149 -5.70 5.33 1.86
C GLY A 149 -6.96 5.98 2.42
N GLY A 150 -7.26 7.22 2.01
CA GLY A 150 -8.47 7.92 2.40
C GLY A 150 -9.74 7.21 1.93
N ILE A 151 -9.82 6.85 0.64
CA ILE A 151 -10.97 6.08 0.10
C ILE A 151 -11.14 4.76 0.83
N PHE A 152 -10.04 4.03 1.06
CA PHE A 152 -10.07 2.75 1.76
C PHE A 152 -10.58 2.90 3.19
N LEU A 153 -10.05 3.84 3.97
CA LEU A 153 -10.48 4.09 5.35
C LEU A 153 -11.96 4.49 5.42
N LEU A 154 -12.41 5.40 4.56
CA LEU A 154 -13.83 5.78 4.50
C LEU A 154 -14.73 4.60 4.17
N SER A 155 -14.30 3.72 3.27
CA SER A 155 -15.04 2.52 2.88
C SER A 155 -15.13 1.51 4.02
N VAL A 156 -14.04 1.31 4.77
CA VAL A 156 -14.01 0.44 5.96
C VAL A 156 -14.93 1.01 7.05
N TRP A 157 -14.87 2.32 7.33
CA TRP A 157 -15.78 2.95 8.29
C TRP A 157 -17.24 2.83 7.86
N CYS A 158 -17.55 3.02 6.57
CA CYS A 158 -18.88 2.81 6.05
C CYS A 158 -19.36 1.37 6.26
N LEU A 159 -18.51 0.38 5.99
CA LEU A 159 -18.80 -1.04 6.22
C LEU A 159 -19.06 -1.32 7.70
N ILE A 160 -18.23 -0.78 8.60
CA ILE A 160 -18.41 -0.91 10.07
C ILE A 160 -19.78 -0.38 10.47
N LEU A 161 -20.16 0.82 10.02
CA LEU A 161 -21.45 1.43 10.33
C LEU A 161 -22.62 0.58 9.80
N ILE A 162 -22.54 0.11 8.55
CA ILE A 162 -23.58 -0.75 7.96
C ILE A 162 -23.74 -2.03 8.77
N TYR A 163 -22.62 -2.65 9.17
CA TYR A 163 -22.64 -3.87 9.98
C TYR A 163 -23.25 -3.60 11.37
N PHE A 164 -22.86 -2.52 12.01
CA PHE A 164 -23.38 -2.10 13.32
C PHE A 164 -24.91 -1.88 13.28
N PHE A 165 -25.42 -1.15 12.29
CA PHE A 165 -26.87 -0.94 12.15
C PHE A 165 -27.63 -2.24 11.87
N LYS A 166 -27.03 -3.19 11.14
CA LYS A 166 -27.61 -4.52 10.95
C LYS A 166 -27.68 -5.31 12.25
N LEU A 167 -26.65 -5.26 13.08
CA LEU A 167 -26.66 -5.90 14.41
C LEU A 167 -27.78 -5.34 15.30
N ILE A 168 -27.92 -4.01 15.36
CA ILE A 168 -28.97 -3.36 16.16
C ILE A 168 -30.37 -3.77 15.64
N ARG A 169 -30.59 -3.79 14.33
CA ARG A 169 -31.88 -4.16 13.75
C ARG A 169 -32.21 -5.63 13.95
N GLY A 170 -31.24 -6.52 13.75
CA GLY A 170 -31.39 -7.96 13.98
C GLY A 170 -31.69 -8.31 15.43
N SER A 171 -31.12 -7.56 16.39
CA SER A 171 -31.41 -7.71 17.82
C SER A 171 -32.83 -7.26 18.20
N LYS A 172 -33.46 -6.38 17.42
CA LYS A 172 -34.83 -5.88 17.68
C LYS A 172 -35.93 -6.77 17.11
N SER A 173 -35.58 -7.73 16.25
CA SER A 173 -36.51 -8.66 15.58
C SER A 173 -36.60 -10.04 16.23
N SER A 174 -36.06 -10.22 17.44
CA SER A 174 -36.27 -11.42 18.25
C SER A 174 -37.31 -11.14 19.33
N PRO A 175 -38.62 -11.30 19.07
CA PRO A 175 -39.58 -11.48 20.14
C PRO A 175 -39.36 -12.88 20.72
N VAL A 176 -39.09 -12.94 22.03
CA VAL A 176 -39.42 -14.11 22.84
C VAL A 176 -40.95 -14.21 22.93
#